data_AF-A0A654M2F5-F1
#
_entry.id   AF-A0A654M2F5-F1
#
_cell.length_a   1.000
_cell.length_b   1.000
_cell.length_c   1.000
_cell.angle_alpha   90.00
_cell.angle_beta   90.00
_cell.angle_gamma   90.00
#
_symmetry.space_group_name_H-M   'P 1'
#
loop_
_entity.id
_entity.type
_entity.pdbx_description
1 polymer ?
#
loop_
_entity_poly.entity_id
_entity_poly.type
_entity_poly.pdbx_seq_one_letter_code
_entity_poly.pdbx_strand_id
1 'polypeptide(L)'
;MKMKFQSLQQAHTLLLRDIERAKGLKNAIDSDLDKAIKRERSIMKYYSWYKSLTRELRDEYGLDIREEFSTFAKAINDFNGYDYNVLDIINDYKELKSVREEIQIIQSMLEMNRPARDKLLKEIEFLEEKRSYYIQSTNTFEELQKRGLGLKELKRLLSRLVEISRANSLPDNEALPQFLNIVEKQYDNKLGFESIIKSLKTEKEKLQEEVPEYKMYLQLQGILNLQIVHLNHSGVTNEDIINIYNLVTSLKNTGFVDDLSLNMDGNSPIRNDTVSKNEFWTRYIEKLRSLKNIHVAIEQSLAILNNLKKEVEMLDRQKQELEKTCSDAIANLNHIVYQITYSMNAARQIHQEIDKRLSTSHRLNPLIINLLILNNRDEEYDNRENNDDK
;
A
#
# COMPACT_ATOMS: atom_id res chain seq x y z
N MET A 1 -113.11 -63.48 -46.51
CA MET A 1 -112.38 -62.53 -45.64
C MET A 1 -110.87 -62.79 -45.55
N LYS A 2 -110.41 -64.07 -45.57
CA LYS A 2 -108.98 -64.45 -45.48
C LYS A 2 -108.07 -63.94 -46.63
N MET A 3 -108.56 -63.93 -47.88
CA MET A 3 -107.76 -63.50 -49.05
C MET A 3 -107.43 -61.99 -49.08
N LYS A 4 -108.35 -61.12 -48.63
CA LYS A 4 -108.09 -59.67 -48.55
C LYS A 4 -107.04 -59.32 -47.48
N PHE A 5 -106.98 -60.09 -46.40
CA PHE A 5 -105.99 -59.88 -45.34
C PHE A 5 -104.58 -60.25 -45.82
N GLN A 6 -104.44 -61.37 -46.55
CA GLN A 6 -103.15 -61.77 -47.14
C GLN A 6 -102.64 -60.77 -48.19
N SER A 7 -103.51 -60.24 -49.06
CA SER A 7 -103.10 -59.22 -50.04
C SER A 7 -102.67 -57.92 -49.36
N LEU A 8 -103.34 -57.53 -48.27
CA LEU A 8 -102.96 -56.33 -47.49
C LEU A 8 -101.62 -56.52 -46.79
N GLN A 9 -101.37 -57.71 -46.24
CA GLN A 9 -100.12 -58.04 -45.56
C GLN A 9 -98.93 -58.10 -46.54
N GLN A 10 -99.16 -58.61 -47.75
CA GLN A 10 -98.16 -58.56 -48.83
C GLN A 10 -97.87 -57.12 -49.28
N ALA A 11 -98.90 -56.29 -49.47
CA ALA A 11 -98.72 -54.88 -49.83
C ALA A 11 -97.97 -54.10 -48.73
N HIS A 12 -98.28 -54.36 -47.46
CA HIS A 12 -97.57 -53.76 -46.33
C HIS A 12 -96.09 -54.16 -46.31
N THR A 13 -95.78 -55.42 -46.59
CA THR A 13 -94.39 -55.92 -46.62
C THR A 13 -93.60 -55.32 -47.80
N LEU A 14 -94.24 -55.14 -48.96
CA LEU A 14 -93.66 -54.45 -50.11
C LEU A 14 -93.40 -52.98 -49.81
N LEU A 15 -94.38 -52.28 -49.21
CA LEU A 15 -94.22 -50.88 -48.80
C LEU A 15 -93.09 -50.71 -47.79
N LEU A 16 -92.95 -51.61 -46.81
CA LEU A 16 -91.82 -51.57 -45.88
C LEU A 16 -90.49 -51.73 -46.59
N ARG A 17 -90.39 -52.66 -47.54
CA ARG A 17 -89.17 -52.87 -48.34
C ARG A 17 -88.84 -51.64 -49.19
N ASP A 18 -89.84 -51.00 -49.78
CA ASP A 18 -89.64 -49.79 -50.58
C ASP A 18 -89.26 -48.59 -49.70
N ILE A 19 -89.81 -48.48 -48.48
CA ILE A 19 -89.39 -47.48 -47.49
C ILE A 19 -87.93 -47.72 -47.07
N GLU A 20 -87.54 -48.98 -46.81
CA GLU A 20 -86.17 -49.34 -46.46
C GLU A 20 -85.20 -49.01 -47.60
N ARG A 21 -85.57 -49.34 -48.85
CA ARG A 21 -84.79 -49.02 -50.04
C ARG A 21 -84.68 -47.51 -50.24
N ALA A 22 -85.78 -46.76 -50.09
CA ALA A 22 -85.77 -45.31 -50.21
C ALA A 22 -84.90 -44.65 -49.13
N LYS A 23 -84.93 -45.16 -47.89
CA LYS A 23 -84.01 -44.72 -46.82
C LYS A 23 -82.56 -45.03 -47.16
N GLY A 24 -82.27 -46.22 -47.69
CA GLY A 24 -80.92 -46.60 -48.14
C GLY A 24 -80.40 -45.69 -49.25
N LEU A 25 -81.23 -45.40 -50.26
CA LEU A 25 -80.89 -44.47 -51.35
C LEU A 25 -80.68 -43.05 -50.84
N LYS A 26 -81.55 -42.57 -49.93
CA LYS A 26 -81.38 -41.25 -49.31
C LYS A 26 -80.04 -41.14 -48.60
N ASN A 27 -79.68 -42.12 -47.77
CA ASN A 27 -78.42 -42.10 -47.04
C ASN A 27 -77.20 -42.15 -47.97
N ALA A 28 -77.29 -42.89 -49.10
CA ALA A 28 -76.23 -42.92 -50.10
C ALA A 28 -76.06 -41.56 -50.79
N ILE A 29 -77.17 -40.91 -51.19
CA ILE A 29 -77.16 -39.58 -51.78
C ILE A 29 -76.63 -38.54 -50.79
N ASP A 30 -77.05 -38.59 -49.52
CA ASP A 30 -76.55 -37.69 -48.47
C ASP A 30 -75.03 -37.87 -48.26
N SER A 31 -74.53 -39.12 -48.29
CA SER A 31 -73.09 -39.40 -48.20
C SER A 31 -72.30 -38.85 -49.39
N ASP A 32 -72.83 -39.00 -50.62
CA ASP A 32 -72.16 -38.50 -51.82
C ASP A 32 -72.22 -36.98 -51.93
N LEU A 33 -73.32 -36.36 -51.48
CA LEU A 33 -73.43 -34.91 -51.33
C LEU A 33 -72.39 -34.37 -50.34
N ASP A 34 -72.23 -35.03 -49.19
CA ASP A 34 -71.21 -34.65 -48.20
C ASP A 34 -69.78 -34.75 -48.76
N LYS A 35 -69.48 -35.80 -49.55
CA LYS A 35 -68.18 -35.93 -50.23
C LYS A 35 -67.97 -34.82 -51.26
N ALA A 36 -69.00 -34.48 -52.04
CA ALA A 36 -68.93 -33.40 -53.02
C ALA A 36 -68.66 -32.04 -52.35
N ILE A 37 -69.39 -31.72 -51.27
CA ILE A 37 -69.21 -30.49 -50.49
C ILE A 37 -67.79 -30.41 -49.90
N LYS A 38 -67.25 -31.52 -49.37
CA LYS A 38 -65.87 -31.56 -48.84
C LYS A 38 -64.82 -31.31 -49.92
N ARG A 39 -65.01 -31.87 -51.12
CA ARG A 39 -64.12 -31.64 -52.27
C ARG A 39 -64.16 -30.20 -52.72
N GLU A 40 -65.36 -29.64 -52.89
CA GLU A 40 -65.55 -28.24 -53.28
C GLU A 40 -64.88 -27.28 -52.29
N ARG A 41 -65.09 -27.47 -50.98
CA ARG A 41 -64.41 -26.66 -49.95
C ARG A 41 -62.89 -26.73 -50.04
N SER A 42 -62.34 -27.90 -50.38
CA SER A 42 -60.89 -28.08 -50.52
C SER A 42 -60.35 -27.34 -51.74
N ILE A 43 -61.06 -27.42 -52.87
CA ILE A 43 -60.75 -26.69 -54.10
C ILE A 43 -60.83 -25.17 -53.85
N MET A 44 -61.87 -24.71 -53.16
CA MET A 44 -62.06 -23.29 -52.88
C MET A 44 -60.96 -22.74 -51.97
N LYS A 45 -60.51 -23.51 -50.97
CA LYS A 45 -59.36 -23.15 -50.13
C LYS A 45 -58.09 -23.00 -50.98
N TYR A 46 -57.80 -23.98 -51.83
CA TYR A 46 -56.62 -23.93 -52.70
C TYR A 46 -56.68 -22.72 -53.65
N TYR A 47 -57.83 -22.48 -54.27
CA TYR A 47 -58.02 -21.34 -55.16
C TYR A 47 -57.82 -20.00 -54.42
N SER A 48 -58.35 -19.88 -53.21
CA SER A 48 -58.17 -18.67 -52.40
C SER A 48 -56.71 -18.42 -52.02
N TRP A 49 -55.99 -19.47 -51.62
CA TRP A 49 -54.55 -19.41 -51.33
C TRP A 49 -53.74 -19.00 -52.56
N TYR A 50 -53.97 -19.66 -53.71
CA TYR A 50 -53.27 -19.35 -54.96
C TYR A 50 -53.49 -17.90 -55.40
N LYS A 51 -54.73 -17.40 -55.27
CA LYS A 51 -55.05 -16.01 -55.60
C LYS A 51 -54.34 -15.01 -54.66
N SER A 52 -54.28 -15.30 -53.37
CA SER A 52 -53.56 -14.47 -52.40
C SER A 52 -52.05 -14.42 -52.70
N LEU A 53 -51.44 -15.58 -52.95
CA LEU A 53 -50.02 -15.68 -53.30
C LEU A 53 -49.70 -14.93 -54.60
N THR A 54 -50.54 -15.07 -55.63
CA THR A 54 -50.37 -14.37 -56.91
C THR A 54 -50.41 -12.86 -56.72
N ARG A 55 -51.27 -12.36 -55.84
CA ARG A 55 -51.36 -10.94 -55.55
C ARG A 55 -50.15 -10.44 -54.76
N GLU A 56 -49.73 -11.16 -53.72
CA GLU A 56 -48.56 -10.81 -52.91
C GLU A 56 -47.28 -10.73 -53.75
N LEU A 57 -47.05 -11.73 -54.61
CA LEU A 57 -45.90 -11.76 -55.50
C LEU A 57 -45.90 -10.60 -56.51
N ARG A 58 -47.07 -10.24 -57.03
CA ARG A 58 -47.20 -9.12 -57.97
C ARG A 58 -47.03 -7.77 -57.29
N ASP A 59 -47.71 -7.55 -56.15
CA ASP A 59 -47.81 -6.24 -55.52
C ASP A 59 -46.55 -5.89 -54.71
N GLU A 60 -45.94 -6.84 -54.01
CA GLU A 60 -44.76 -6.59 -53.16
C GLU A 60 -43.44 -6.79 -53.90
N TYR A 61 -43.38 -7.75 -54.83
CA TYR A 61 -42.14 -8.17 -55.48
C TYR A 61 -42.11 -7.87 -56.99
N GLY A 62 -43.21 -7.39 -57.57
CA GLY A 62 -43.31 -7.08 -59.00
C GLY A 62 -43.33 -8.32 -59.91
N LEU A 63 -43.51 -9.52 -59.36
CA LEU A 63 -43.39 -10.80 -60.08
C LEU A 63 -44.75 -11.27 -60.59
N ASP A 64 -44.89 -11.46 -61.91
CA ASP A 64 -46.04 -12.16 -62.48
C ASP A 64 -45.77 -13.65 -62.64
N ILE A 65 -46.41 -14.47 -61.79
CA ILE A 65 -46.29 -15.95 -61.85
C ILE A 65 -46.56 -16.49 -63.25
N ARG A 66 -47.44 -15.88 -64.05
CA ARG A 66 -47.79 -16.42 -65.37
C ARG A 66 -46.69 -16.21 -66.41
N GLU A 67 -45.92 -15.14 -66.28
CA GLU A 67 -44.87 -14.78 -67.22
C GLU A 67 -43.52 -15.32 -66.74
N GLU A 68 -43.25 -15.18 -65.45
CA GLU A 68 -41.93 -15.44 -64.87
C GLU A 68 -41.72 -16.87 -64.37
N PHE A 69 -42.78 -17.67 -64.20
CA PHE A 69 -42.61 -19.07 -63.76
C PHE A 69 -41.79 -19.88 -64.75
N SER A 70 -41.92 -19.61 -66.05
CA SER A 70 -41.13 -20.28 -67.08
C SER A 70 -39.64 -19.90 -66.98
N THR A 71 -39.35 -18.62 -66.77
CA THR A 71 -38.00 -18.07 -66.59
C THR A 71 -37.37 -18.57 -65.28
N PHE A 72 -38.13 -18.62 -64.19
CA PHE A 72 -37.70 -19.12 -62.89
C PHE A 72 -37.43 -20.62 -62.93
N ALA A 73 -38.34 -21.41 -63.52
CA ALA A 73 -38.13 -22.85 -63.70
C ALA A 73 -36.92 -23.15 -64.58
N LYS A 74 -36.71 -22.35 -65.65
CA LYS A 74 -35.51 -22.44 -66.48
C LYS A 74 -34.24 -22.10 -65.68
N ALA A 75 -34.24 -21.02 -64.90
CA ALA A 75 -33.11 -20.66 -64.06
C ALA A 75 -32.75 -21.77 -63.06
N ILE A 76 -33.75 -22.34 -62.36
CA ILE A 76 -33.54 -23.49 -61.46
C ILE A 76 -32.96 -24.69 -62.20
N ASN A 77 -33.47 -24.98 -63.40
CA ASN A 77 -32.99 -26.10 -64.20
C ASN A 77 -31.59 -25.85 -64.79
N ASP A 78 -31.25 -24.60 -65.10
CA ASP A 78 -29.91 -24.20 -65.54
C ASP A 78 -28.90 -24.47 -64.42
N PHE A 79 -29.23 -24.17 -63.16
CA PHE A 79 -28.39 -24.52 -61.99
C PHE A 79 -28.20 -26.03 -61.81
N ASN A 80 -29.23 -26.83 -62.12
CA ASN A 80 -29.15 -28.29 -62.09
C ASN A 80 -28.17 -28.83 -63.16
N GLY A 81 -27.96 -28.11 -64.26
CA GLY A 81 -26.97 -28.45 -65.30
C GLY A 81 -25.51 -28.21 -64.90
N TYR A 82 -25.27 -27.53 -63.78
CA TYR A 82 -23.95 -27.19 -63.25
C TYR A 82 -23.64 -27.90 -61.92
N ASP A 83 -24.37 -28.97 -61.57
CA ASP A 83 -24.29 -29.71 -60.31
C ASP A 83 -24.52 -28.85 -59.03
N TYR A 84 -25.13 -27.67 -59.16
CA TYR A 84 -25.49 -26.85 -58.01
C TYR A 84 -26.88 -27.20 -57.49
N ASN A 85 -26.97 -27.53 -56.21
CA ASN A 85 -28.23 -27.74 -55.52
C ASN A 85 -28.85 -26.39 -55.13
N VAL A 86 -29.89 -25.98 -55.85
CA VAL A 86 -30.59 -24.70 -55.62
C VAL A 86 -31.17 -24.59 -54.20
N LEU A 87 -31.55 -25.72 -53.58
CA LEU A 87 -32.04 -25.72 -52.20
C LEU A 87 -30.93 -25.33 -51.21
N ASP A 88 -29.71 -25.77 -51.47
CA ASP A 88 -28.55 -25.44 -50.62
C ASP A 88 -28.22 -23.95 -50.75
N ILE A 89 -28.22 -23.39 -51.96
CA ILE A 89 -28.01 -21.94 -52.18
C ILE A 89 -29.07 -21.10 -51.45
N ILE A 90 -30.34 -21.50 -51.49
CA ILE A 90 -31.42 -20.79 -50.80
C ILE A 90 -31.24 -20.87 -49.28
N ASN A 91 -30.81 -22.02 -48.76
CA ASN A 91 -30.53 -22.20 -47.33
C ASN A 91 -29.33 -21.35 -46.90
N ASP A 92 -28.23 -21.40 -47.64
CA ASP A 92 -27.04 -20.57 -47.40
C ASP A 92 -27.38 -19.07 -47.41
N TYR A 93 -28.24 -18.64 -48.34
CA TYR A 93 -28.68 -17.25 -48.39
C TYR A 93 -29.52 -16.85 -47.16
N LYS A 94 -30.40 -17.76 -46.69
CA LYS A 94 -31.18 -17.53 -45.46
C LYS A 94 -30.26 -17.44 -44.24
N GLU A 95 -29.29 -18.33 -44.12
CA GLU A 95 -28.30 -18.30 -43.04
C GLU A 95 -27.46 -17.02 -43.09
N LEU A 96 -26.98 -16.63 -44.27
CA LEU A 96 -26.20 -15.41 -44.46
C LEU A 96 -27.00 -14.15 -44.10
N LYS A 97 -28.31 -14.12 -44.40
CA LYS A 97 -29.20 -13.03 -43.96
C LYS A 97 -29.33 -13.01 -42.44
N SER A 98 -29.55 -14.16 -41.81
CA SER A 98 -29.62 -14.28 -40.33
C SER A 98 -28.33 -13.78 -39.66
N VAL A 99 -27.17 -14.22 -40.14
CA VAL A 99 -25.86 -13.79 -39.62
C VAL A 99 -25.66 -12.28 -39.79
N ARG A 100 -26.10 -11.71 -40.92
CA ARG A 100 -26.00 -10.26 -41.15
C ARG A 100 -26.85 -9.47 -40.14
N GLU A 101 -28.05 -9.95 -39.84
CA GLU A 101 -28.92 -9.33 -38.83
C GLU A 101 -28.28 -9.42 -37.43
N GLU A 102 -27.69 -10.57 -37.06
CA GLU A 102 -26.95 -10.73 -35.81
C GLU A 102 -25.75 -9.78 -35.69
N ILE A 103 -24.95 -9.65 -36.77
CA ILE A 103 -23.81 -8.72 -36.80
C ILE A 103 -24.29 -7.29 -36.55
N GLN A 104 -25.39 -6.86 -37.17
CA GLN A 104 -25.95 -5.52 -36.95
C GLN A 104 -26.41 -5.31 -35.51
N ILE A 105 -27.04 -6.32 -34.91
CA ILE A 105 -27.45 -6.28 -33.50
C ILE A 105 -26.22 -6.15 -32.59
N ILE A 106 -25.19 -6.97 -32.79
CA ILE A 106 -23.96 -6.94 -31.99
C ILE A 106 -23.25 -5.60 -32.14
N GLN A 107 -23.15 -5.06 -33.36
CA GLN A 107 -22.56 -3.73 -33.60
C GLN A 107 -23.35 -2.64 -32.89
N SER A 108 -24.68 -2.70 -32.91
CA SER A 108 -25.53 -1.75 -32.21
C SER A 108 -25.34 -1.82 -30.68
N MET A 109 -25.25 -3.03 -30.13
CA MET A 109 -24.96 -3.25 -28.71
C MET A 109 -23.57 -2.72 -28.33
N LEU A 110 -22.58 -2.88 -29.19
CA LEU A 110 -21.22 -2.40 -28.96
C LEU A 110 -21.17 -0.87 -28.93
N GLU A 111 -21.82 -0.21 -29.89
CA GLU A 111 -21.92 1.26 -29.90
C GLU A 111 -22.75 1.79 -28.73
N MET A 112 -23.78 1.08 -28.27
CA MET A 112 -24.52 1.45 -27.06
C MET A 112 -23.69 1.31 -25.77
N ASN A 113 -22.80 0.32 -25.69
CA ASN A 113 -21.97 0.07 -24.51
C ASN A 113 -20.71 0.93 -24.45
N ARG A 114 -20.26 1.48 -25.58
CA ARG A 114 -19.05 2.30 -25.68
C ARG A 114 -19.08 3.55 -24.78
N PRO A 115 -20.17 4.35 -24.72
CA PRO A 115 -20.26 5.48 -23.80
C PRO A 115 -20.23 5.06 -22.32
N ALA A 116 -20.83 3.92 -21.98
CA ALA A 116 -20.82 3.40 -20.62
C ALA A 116 -19.39 3.02 -20.19
N ARG A 117 -18.64 2.35 -21.07
CA ARG A 117 -17.22 2.06 -20.87
C ARG A 117 -16.41 3.36 -20.68
N ASP A 118 -16.59 4.33 -21.56
CA ASP A 118 -15.82 5.59 -21.52
C ASP A 118 -16.15 6.42 -20.26
N LYS A 119 -17.40 6.37 -19.80
CA LYS A 119 -17.81 6.97 -18.52
C LYS A 119 -17.12 6.29 -17.33
N LEU A 120 -17.10 4.95 -17.31
CA LEU A 120 -16.45 4.18 -16.25
C LEU A 120 -14.94 4.45 -16.22
N LEU A 121 -14.28 4.58 -17.38
CA LEU A 121 -12.85 4.92 -17.44
C LEU A 121 -12.57 6.28 -16.82
N LYS A 122 -13.37 7.31 -17.14
CA LYS A 122 -13.24 8.64 -16.52
C LYS A 122 -13.48 8.62 -15.01
N GLU A 123 -14.40 7.78 -14.55
CA GLU A 123 -14.68 7.61 -13.13
C GLU A 123 -13.50 6.94 -12.41
N ILE A 124 -12.86 5.96 -13.05
CA ILE A 124 -11.62 5.34 -12.54
C ILE A 124 -10.51 6.39 -12.41
N GLU A 125 -10.25 7.17 -13.46
CA GLU A 125 -9.24 8.25 -13.44
C GLU A 125 -9.50 9.24 -12.29
N PHE A 126 -10.74 9.71 -12.15
CA PHE A 126 -11.13 10.61 -11.05
C PHE A 126 -10.90 10.00 -9.66
N LEU A 127 -11.22 8.72 -9.49
CA LEU A 127 -11.02 8.01 -8.23
C LEU A 127 -9.54 7.80 -7.91
N GLU A 128 -8.70 7.58 -8.93
CA GLU A 128 -7.25 7.45 -8.77
C GLU A 128 -6.61 8.78 -8.34
N GLU A 129 -7.01 9.90 -8.96
CA GLU A 129 -6.57 11.23 -8.53
C GLU A 129 -6.95 11.50 -7.08
N LYS A 130 -8.20 11.19 -6.71
CA LYS A 130 -8.69 11.35 -5.33
C LYS A 130 -7.94 10.47 -4.34
N ARG A 131 -7.61 9.23 -4.73
CA ARG A 131 -6.78 8.31 -3.94
C ARG A 131 -5.39 8.89 -3.73
N SER A 132 -4.76 9.41 -4.78
CA SER A 132 -3.44 10.04 -4.71
C SER A 132 -3.44 11.22 -3.74
N TYR A 133 -4.45 12.09 -3.82
CA TYR A 133 -4.64 13.19 -2.88
C TYR A 133 -4.74 12.71 -1.43
N TYR A 134 -5.56 11.68 -1.16
CA TYR A 134 -5.68 11.15 0.20
C TYR A 134 -4.39 10.52 0.71
N ILE A 135 -3.65 9.79 -0.13
CA ILE A 135 -2.35 9.23 0.26
C ILE A 135 -1.38 10.34 0.66
N GLN A 136 -1.28 11.41 -0.15
CA GLN A 136 -0.42 12.56 0.17
C GLN A 136 -0.85 13.23 1.48
N SER A 137 -2.15 13.44 1.67
CA SER A 137 -2.70 14.03 2.89
C SER A 137 -2.41 13.16 4.11
N THR A 138 -2.63 11.84 4.02
CA THR A 138 -2.34 10.89 5.09
C THR A 138 -0.84 10.86 5.42
N ASN A 139 0.04 10.78 4.42
CA ASN A 139 1.48 10.83 4.64
C ASN A 139 1.89 12.12 5.36
N THR A 140 1.33 13.26 4.95
CA THR A 140 1.58 14.55 5.63
C THR A 140 1.11 14.52 7.08
N PHE A 141 -0.07 13.96 7.36
CA PHE A 141 -0.57 13.82 8.74
C PHE A 141 0.28 12.87 9.58
N GLU A 142 0.73 11.75 9.00
CA GLU A 142 1.63 10.82 9.68
C GLU A 142 2.97 11.46 10.00
N GLU A 143 3.54 12.25 9.08
CA GLU A 143 4.77 13.01 9.34
C GLU A 143 4.59 14.03 10.46
N LEU A 144 3.49 14.79 10.44
CA LEU A 144 3.15 15.73 11.52
C LEU A 144 3.03 14.98 12.86
N GLN A 145 2.33 13.85 12.87
CA GLN A 145 2.15 13.05 14.08
C GLN A 145 3.47 12.46 14.59
N LYS A 146 4.34 11.95 13.72
CA LYS A 146 5.69 11.45 14.07
C LYS A 146 6.56 12.56 14.68
N ARG A 147 6.37 13.81 14.25
CA ARG A 147 7.04 14.99 14.82
C ARG A 147 6.34 15.54 16.08
N GLY A 148 5.33 14.86 16.59
CA GLY A 148 4.60 15.24 17.80
C GLY A 148 3.48 16.27 17.60
N LEU A 149 3.17 16.63 16.35
CA LEU A 149 2.05 17.50 15.97
C LEU A 149 0.82 16.66 15.59
N GLY A 150 0.26 15.96 16.57
CA GLY A 150 -0.99 15.22 16.39
C GLY A 150 -2.22 16.14 16.28
N LEU A 151 -3.38 15.54 15.99
CA LEU A 151 -4.63 16.27 15.83
C LEU A 151 -5.06 17.01 17.12
N LYS A 152 -4.71 16.47 18.29
CA LYS A 152 -4.99 17.07 19.60
C LYS A 152 -4.13 18.32 19.81
N GLU A 153 -2.86 18.24 19.45
CA GLU A 153 -1.88 19.31 19.58
C GLU A 153 -2.20 20.45 18.61
N LEU A 154 -2.58 20.13 17.37
CA LEU A 154 -3.05 21.11 16.38
C LEU A 154 -4.32 21.82 16.84
N LYS A 155 -5.31 21.09 17.38
CA LYS A 155 -6.51 21.71 17.97
C LYS A 155 -6.16 22.62 19.14
N ARG A 156 -5.28 22.18 20.04
CA ARG A 156 -4.85 22.99 21.19
C ARG A 156 -4.11 24.25 20.75
N LEU A 157 -3.26 24.14 19.73
CA LEU A 157 -2.56 25.27 19.13
C LEU A 157 -3.57 26.25 18.55
N LEU A 158 -4.49 25.79 17.71
CA LEU A 158 -5.51 26.63 17.09
C LEU A 158 -6.37 27.35 18.14
N SER A 159 -6.85 26.64 19.17
CA SER A 159 -7.63 27.25 20.26
C SER A 159 -6.85 28.37 20.96
N ARG A 160 -5.57 28.14 21.28
CA ARG A 160 -4.72 29.18 21.89
C ARG A 160 -4.48 30.37 20.95
N LEU A 161 -4.27 30.12 19.67
CA LEU A 161 -4.09 31.20 18.69
C LEU A 161 -5.35 32.06 18.59
N VAL A 162 -6.52 31.44 18.54
CA VAL A 162 -7.81 32.15 18.53
C VAL A 162 -8.01 32.95 19.82
N GLU A 163 -7.70 32.37 20.99
CA GLU A 163 -7.76 33.10 22.28
C GLU A 163 -6.84 34.33 22.28
N ILE A 164 -5.59 34.19 21.81
CA ILE A 164 -4.63 35.29 21.71
C ILE A 164 -5.12 36.34 20.71
N SER A 165 -5.64 35.94 19.55
CA SER A 165 -6.18 36.88 18.56
C SER A 165 -7.36 37.66 19.11
N ARG A 166 -8.30 37.00 19.81
CA ARG A 166 -9.43 37.68 20.47
C ARG A 166 -8.96 38.66 21.55
N ALA A 167 -7.97 38.28 22.36
CA ALA A 167 -7.40 39.17 23.36
C ALA A 167 -6.72 40.41 22.75
N ASN A 168 -6.29 40.33 21.49
CA ASN A 168 -5.67 41.41 20.73
C ASN A 168 -6.60 42.05 19.68
N SER A 169 -7.91 41.76 19.74
CA SER A 169 -8.92 42.30 18.81
C SER A 169 -8.66 41.98 17.32
N LEU A 170 -8.04 40.84 17.05
CA LEU A 170 -7.80 40.33 15.69
C LEU A 170 -8.90 39.35 15.26
N PRO A 171 -9.23 39.30 13.96
CA PRO A 171 -10.16 38.31 13.42
C PRO A 171 -9.68 36.87 13.61
N ASP A 172 -10.59 35.96 13.99
CA ASP A 172 -10.28 34.54 14.22
C ASP A 172 -9.65 33.86 12.98
N ASN A 173 -10.03 34.28 11.77
CA ASN A 173 -9.49 33.76 10.50
C ASN A 173 -8.07 34.26 10.16
N GLU A 174 -7.62 35.34 10.80
CA GLU A 174 -6.26 35.89 10.61
C GLU A 174 -5.26 35.40 11.67
N ALA A 175 -5.75 34.72 12.71
CA ALA A 175 -4.94 34.23 13.83
C ALA A 175 -3.77 33.32 13.41
N LEU A 176 -4.07 32.32 12.57
CA LEU A 176 -3.07 31.34 12.12
C LEU A 176 -2.07 31.94 11.12
N PRO A 177 -2.49 32.67 10.06
CA PRO A 177 -1.57 33.34 9.14
C PRO A 177 -0.62 34.33 9.83
N GLN A 178 -1.12 35.16 10.75
CA GLN A 178 -0.27 36.11 11.48
C GLN A 178 0.73 35.38 12.39
N PHE A 179 0.30 34.33 13.10
CA PHE A 179 1.20 33.53 13.92
C PHE A 179 2.34 32.92 13.10
N LEU A 180 2.03 32.30 11.96
CA LEU A 180 3.05 31.69 11.10
C LEU A 180 4.05 32.74 10.59
N ASN A 181 3.57 33.91 10.18
CA ASN A 181 4.42 35.03 9.75
C ASN A 181 5.32 35.56 10.88
N ILE A 182 4.81 35.63 12.12
CA ILE A 182 5.60 36.03 13.28
C ILE A 182 6.67 34.97 13.59
N VAL A 183 6.32 33.69 13.55
CA VAL A 183 7.28 32.60 13.72
C VAL A 183 8.36 32.69 12.63
N GLU A 184 7.98 32.78 11.37
CA GLU A 184 8.93 32.88 10.26
C GLU A 184 9.90 34.06 10.41
N LYS A 185 9.44 35.23 10.87
CA LYS A 185 10.27 36.44 11.00
C LYS A 185 11.04 36.57 12.31
N GLN A 186 10.51 36.04 13.41
CA GLN A 186 11.04 36.30 14.76
C GLN A 186 11.56 35.08 15.47
N TYR A 187 11.38 33.87 14.95
CA TYR A 187 11.79 32.65 15.62
C TYR A 187 13.31 32.58 15.80
N ASP A 188 14.08 32.81 14.73
CA ASP A 188 15.55 32.82 14.79
C ASP A 188 16.09 33.89 15.74
N ASN A 189 15.49 35.08 15.70
CA ASN A 189 15.87 36.18 16.60
C ASN A 189 15.62 35.80 18.07
N LYS A 190 14.45 35.22 18.39
CA LYS A 190 14.14 34.78 19.76
C LYS A 190 15.05 33.66 20.24
N LEU A 191 15.37 32.70 19.38
CA LEU A 191 16.26 31.59 19.73
C LEU A 191 17.70 32.08 19.97
N GLY A 192 18.15 33.03 19.15
CA GLY A 192 19.41 33.76 19.37
C GLY A 192 19.43 34.51 20.70
N PHE A 193 18.35 35.20 21.07
CA PHE A 193 18.24 35.87 22.37
C PHE A 193 18.27 34.90 23.55
N GLU A 194 17.62 33.73 23.46
CA GLU A 194 17.71 32.72 24.53
C GLU A 194 19.14 32.20 24.72
N SER A 195 19.88 32.00 23.63
CA SER A 195 21.29 31.63 23.70
C SER A 195 22.14 32.72 24.37
N ILE A 196 21.91 33.99 24.03
CA ILE A 196 22.61 35.13 24.64
C ILE A 196 22.23 35.29 26.12
N ILE A 197 20.96 35.12 26.47
CA ILE A 197 20.51 35.18 27.88
C ILE A 197 21.16 34.05 28.68
N LYS A 198 21.26 32.85 28.09
CA LYS A 198 21.94 31.72 28.73
C LYS A 198 23.42 32.02 28.91
N SER A 199 24.12 32.53 27.90
CA SER A 199 25.54 32.87 28.01
C SER A 199 25.77 33.94 29.09
N LEU A 200 24.97 35.00 29.11
CA LEU A 200 25.06 36.08 30.11
C LEU A 200 24.76 35.59 31.53
N LYS A 201 23.80 34.67 31.72
CA LYS A 201 23.56 34.04 33.02
C LYS A 201 24.77 33.23 33.48
N THR A 202 25.34 32.45 32.56
CA THR A 202 26.53 31.62 32.85
C THR A 202 27.74 32.48 33.18
N GLU A 203 27.93 33.60 32.46
CA GLU A 203 29.00 34.57 32.72
C GLU A 203 28.81 35.28 34.07
N LYS A 204 27.57 35.67 34.40
CA LYS A 204 27.24 36.24 35.71
C LYS A 204 27.55 35.26 36.84
N GLU A 205 27.19 33.98 36.69
CA GLU A 205 27.49 32.94 37.69
C GLU A 205 29.00 32.79 37.89
N LYS A 206 29.79 32.73 36.81
CA LYS A 206 31.27 32.70 36.89
C LYS A 206 31.85 33.92 37.60
N LEU A 207 31.44 35.12 37.20
CA LEU A 207 31.92 36.35 37.84
C LEU A 207 31.55 36.40 39.32
N GLN A 208 30.37 35.88 39.69
CA GLN A 208 29.93 35.82 41.07
C GLN A 208 30.74 34.82 41.91
N GLU A 209 31.25 33.75 41.30
CA GLU A 209 32.20 32.80 41.90
C GLU A 209 33.62 33.39 42.01
N GLU A 210 34.07 34.21 41.05
CA GLU A 210 35.41 34.81 41.05
C GLU A 210 35.56 36.02 41.99
N VAL A 211 34.47 36.76 42.26
CA VAL A 211 34.47 37.92 43.18
C VAL A 211 35.09 37.62 44.56
N PRO A 212 34.73 36.53 45.28
CA PRO A 212 35.36 36.22 46.56
C PRO A 212 36.85 35.87 46.44
N GLU A 213 37.30 35.24 45.35
CA GLU A 213 38.72 34.95 45.12
C GLU A 213 39.53 36.23 44.94
N TYR A 214 39.05 37.16 44.11
CA TYR A 214 39.68 38.47 43.93
C TYR A 214 39.71 39.29 45.23
N LYS A 215 38.65 39.22 46.03
CA LYS A 215 38.60 39.89 47.33
C LYS A 215 39.64 39.31 48.30
N MET A 216 39.79 37.98 48.31
CA MET A 216 40.80 37.31 49.13
C MET A 216 42.22 37.63 48.67
N TYR A 217 42.45 37.69 47.35
CA TYR A 217 43.74 38.06 46.76
C TYR A 217 44.17 39.48 47.18
N LEU A 218 43.26 40.46 47.10
CA LEU A 218 43.54 41.83 47.52
C LEU A 218 43.82 41.95 49.02
N GLN A 219 43.13 41.16 49.86
CA GLN A 219 43.38 41.12 51.31
C GLN A 219 44.74 40.49 51.63
N LEU A 220 45.12 39.41 50.94
CA LEU A 220 46.39 38.73 51.13
C LEU A 220 47.58 39.60 50.69
N GLN A 221 47.42 40.43 49.66
CA GLN A 221 48.48 41.32 49.18
C GLN A 221 48.99 42.30 50.26
N GLY A 222 48.10 42.76 51.16
CA GLY A 222 48.47 43.61 52.29
C GLY A 222 49.30 42.89 53.37
N ILE A 223 49.08 41.58 53.55
CA ILE A 223 49.75 40.76 54.58
C ILE A 223 51.08 40.21 54.05
N LEU A 224 51.09 39.73 52.80
CA LEU A 224 52.24 39.09 52.18
C LEU A 224 53.45 40.03 52.06
N ASN A 225 53.23 41.33 51.84
CA ASN A 225 54.33 42.30 51.78
C ASN A 225 55.12 42.38 53.09
N LEU A 226 54.46 42.30 54.24
CA LEU A 226 55.14 42.31 55.54
C LEU A 226 55.89 41.00 55.81
N GLN A 227 55.33 39.87 55.39
CA GLN A 227 55.95 38.55 55.59
C GLN A 227 57.12 38.28 54.65
N ILE A 228 57.05 38.73 53.39
CA ILE A 228 58.16 38.64 52.43
C ILE A 228 59.35 39.47 52.91
N VAL A 229 59.09 40.66 53.49
CA VAL A 229 60.16 41.46 54.11
C VAL A 229 60.81 40.70 55.27
N HIS A 230 60.04 40.03 56.13
CA HIS A 230 60.57 39.22 57.24
C HIS A 230 61.36 37.99 56.76
N LEU A 231 60.91 37.30 55.72
CA LEU A 231 61.59 36.15 55.10
C LEU A 231 62.91 36.55 54.46
N ASN A 232 62.94 37.69 53.76
CA ASN A 232 64.17 38.25 53.19
C ASN A 232 65.20 38.60 54.29
N HIS A 233 64.76 39.11 55.45
CA HIS A 233 65.66 39.33 56.59
C HIS A 233 66.16 38.02 57.24
N SER A 234 65.47 36.90 57.01
CA SER A 234 65.84 35.57 57.52
C SER A 234 66.77 34.79 56.57
N GLY A 235 67.24 35.42 55.49
CA GLY A 235 68.16 34.82 54.52
C GLY A 235 67.51 33.94 53.45
N VAL A 236 66.17 33.93 53.37
CA VAL A 236 65.43 33.26 52.30
C VAL A 236 65.38 34.21 51.11
N THR A 237 65.90 33.78 49.95
CA THR A 237 65.92 34.63 48.76
C THR A 237 64.61 34.55 47.99
N ASN A 238 64.34 35.55 47.14
CA ASN A 238 63.21 35.50 46.20
C ASN A 238 63.26 34.24 45.32
N GLU A 239 64.45 33.76 44.96
CA GLU A 239 64.65 32.51 44.20
C GLU A 239 64.16 31.29 45.01
N ASP A 240 64.47 31.22 46.31
CA ASP A 240 64.02 30.15 47.20
C ASP A 240 62.51 30.16 47.39
N ILE A 241 61.91 31.35 47.53
CA ILE A 241 60.45 31.54 47.65
C ILE A 241 59.77 31.11 46.35
N ILE A 242 60.30 31.50 45.19
CA ILE A 242 59.77 31.12 43.87
C ILE A 242 59.93 29.61 43.65
N ASN A 243 61.05 29.02 44.05
CA ASN A 243 61.28 27.57 43.92
C ASN A 243 60.32 26.76 44.80
N ILE A 244 60.09 27.19 46.05
CA ILE A 244 59.10 26.57 46.94
C ILE A 244 57.69 26.79 46.40
N TYR A 245 57.36 27.99 45.91
CA TYR A 245 56.06 28.27 45.31
C TYR A 245 55.81 27.41 44.08
N ASN A 246 56.78 27.28 43.18
CA ASN A 246 56.68 26.42 41.99
C ASN A 246 56.53 24.95 42.39
N LEU A 247 57.23 24.51 43.42
CA LEU A 247 57.11 23.15 43.94
C LEU A 247 55.71 22.90 44.54
N VAL A 248 55.23 23.80 45.40
CA VAL A 248 53.91 23.73 46.04
C VAL A 248 52.78 23.85 45.02
N THR A 249 52.89 24.74 44.04
CA THR A 249 51.90 24.92 42.97
C THR A 249 51.87 23.71 42.05
N SER A 250 53.04 23.13 41.73
CA SER A 250 53.11 21.86 40.99
C SER A 250 52.53 20.66 41.76
N LEU A 251 52.56 20.71 43.10
CA LEU A 251 51.96 19.71 44.00
C LEU A 251 50.45 19.94 44.24
N LYS A 252 49.97 21.19 44.18
CA LYS A 252 48.55 21.54 44.30
C LYS A 252 47.77 21.15 43.05
N ASN A 253 48.34 21.38 41.87
CA ASN A 253 47.73 20.99 40.59
C ASN A 253 47.67 19.46 40.37
N THR A 254 48.34 18.69 41.23
CA THR A 254 48.36 17.22 41.27
C THR A 254 47.50 16.64 42.41
N GLY A 255 46.76 17.48 43.15
CA GLY A 255 45.86 17.04 44.24
C GLY A 255 46.56 16.48 45.49
N PHE A 256 47.89 16.53 45.56
CA PHE A 256 48.68 15.90 46.62
C PHE A 256 48.60 16.63 47.98
N VAL A 257 48.30 17.93 47.98
CA VAL A 257 48.36 18.78 49.19
C VAL A 257 47.14 18.59 50.09
N ASP A 258 45.97 18.23 49.55
CA ASP A 258 44.75 18.09 50.36
C ASP A 258 44.83 16.89 51.34
N ASP A 259 45.56 15.83 50.99
CA ASP A 259 45.71 14.61 51.79
C ASP A 259 46.69 14.74 52.98
N LEU A 260 47.58 15.74 52.96
CA LEU A 260 48.56 15.93 54.04
C LEU A 260 48.02 16.73 55.23
N SER A 261 46.87 17.40 55.08
CA SER A 261 46.32 18.30 56.08
C SER A 261 45.70 17.62 57.31
N LEU A 262 45.58 16.29 57.31
CA LEU A 262 44.88 15.56 58.37
C LEU A 262 45.78 14.91 59.45
N ASN A 263 47.11 14.90 59.32
CA ASN A 263 47.95 14.07 60.21
C ASN A 263 49.29 14.71 60.64
N MET A 264 49.27 15.94 61.16
CA MET A 264 50.46 16.51 61.84
C MET A 264 50.06 17.13 63.18
N ASP A 265 49.57 16.29 64.09
CA ASP A 265 49.68 16.53 65.53
C ASP A 265 50.76 15.57 66.04
N GLY A 266 51.97 16.10 66.25
CA GLY A 266 53.17 15.30 66.40
C GLY A 266 54.29 16.08 67.06
N ASN A 267 54.07 16.42 68.33
CA ASN A 267 55.07 16.97 69.24
C ASN A 267 56.29 16.02 69.30
N SER A 268 57.46 16.49 68.86
CA SER A 268 58.75 15.86 69.18
C SER A 268 59.85 16.93 69.18
N PRO A 269 60.59 17.10 70.30
CA PRO A 269 61.63 18.11 70.40
C PRO A 269 62.88 17.63 69.65
N ILE A 270 63.25 18.36 68.60
CA ILE A 270 64.46 18.08 67.82
C ILE A 270 65.67 18.63 68.60
N ARG A 271 66.52 17.71 69.06
CA ARG A 271 67.86 17.98 69.60
C ARG A 271 68.73 18.64 68.53
N ASN A 272 69.40 19.70 68.93
CA ASN A 272 70.46 20.37 68.16
C ASN A 272 71.63 19.41 67.97
N ASP A 273 71.79 18.89 66.76
CA ASP A 273 73.10 18.47 66.25
C ASP A 273 73.37 19.19 64.93
N THR A 274 74.52 19.83 64.88
CA THR A 274 75.06 20.57 63.74
C THR A 274 75.47 19.63 62.62
N VAL A 275 74.49 19.04 61.94
CA VAL A 275 74.62 18.61 60.55
C VAL A 275 74.27 19.83 59.70
N SER A 276 75.10 20.14 58.69
CA SER A 276 74.90 21.27 57.76
C SER A 276 73.43 21.35 57.35
N LYS A 277 72.71 22.39 57.83
CA LYS A 277 71.26 22.57 57.62
C LYS A 277 70.87 22.52 56.14
N ASN A 278 71.83 22.77 55.25
CA ASN A 278 71.69 22.67 53.81
C ASN A 278 71.43 21.22 53.34
N GLU A 279 72.04 20.22 53.97
CA GLU A 279 71.96 18.80 53.54
C GLU A 279 70.61 18.15 53.88
N PHE A 280 69.95 18.60 54.95
CA PHE A 280 68.61 18.17 55.32
C PHE A 280 67.56 18.67 54.31
N TRP A 281 67.66 19.93 53.90
CA TRP A 281 66.80 20.51 52.87
C TRP A 281 66.98 19.83 51.51
N THR A 282 68.22 19.52 51.13
CA THR A 282 68.50 18.81 49.87
C THR A 282 67.88 17.41 49.87
N ARG A 283 68.02 16.63 50.95
CA ARG A 283 67.40 15.29 51.08
C ARG A 283 65.87 15.36 51.10
N TYR A 284 65.30 16.37 51.73
CA TYR A 284 63.85 16.58 51.75
C TYR A 284 63.32 16.91 50.34
N ILE A 285 64.02 17.77 49.60
CA ILE A 285 63.70 18.11 48.20
C ILE A 285 63.84 16.89 47.28
N GLU A 286 64.87 16.06 47.47
CA GLU A 286 65.05 14.82 46.71
C GLU A 286 63.93 13.81 46.96
N LYS A 287 63.51 13.66 48.22
CA LYS A 287 62.40 12.78 48.57
C LYS A 287 61.08 13.30 48.00
N LEU A 288 60.82 14.61 48.04
CA LEU A 288 59.67 15.22 47.38
C LEU A 288 59.72 15.05 45.85
N ARG A 289 60.90 15.12 45.24
CA ARG A 289 61.09 14.86 43.81
C ARG A 289 60.81 13.40 43.45
N SER A 290 61.20 12.46 44.31
CA SER A 290 60.88 11.04 44.12
C SER A 290 59.38 10.76 44.21
N LEU A 291 58.69 11.39 45.16
CA LEU A 291 57.24 11.31 45.30
C LEU A 291 56.51 11.95 44.12
N LYS A 292 57.01 13.08 43.60
CA LYS A 292 56.51 13.69 42.36
C LYS A 292 56.59 12.72 41.18
N ASN A 293 57.73 12.03 41.00
CA ASN A 293 57.89 11.09 39.90
C ASN A 293 56.91 9.91 39.99
N ILE A 294 56.67 9.41 41.22
CA ILE A 294 55.68 8.36 41.47
C ILE A 294 54.27 8.87 41.16
N HIS A 295 53.94 10.10 41.58
CA HIS A 295 52.64 10.69 41.31
C HIS A 295 52.39 10.90 39.80
N VAL A 296 53.39 11.38 39.05
CA VAL A 296 53.29 11.49 37.58
C VAL A 296 53.05 10.13 36.92
N ALA A 297 53.69 9.07 37.41
CA ALA A 297 53.45 7.72 36.91
C ALA A 297 52.01 7.23 37.21
N ILE A 298 51.45 7.59 38.37
CA ILE A 298 50.06 7.29 38.74
C ILE A 298 49.08 8.04 37.83
N GLU A 299 49.29 9.34 37.61
CA GLU A 299 48.49 10.16 36.68
C GLU A 299 48.49 9.57 35.26
N GLN A 300 49.65 9.17 34.75
CA GLN A 300 49.76 8.50 33.44
C GLN A 300 48.96 7.20 33.40
N SER A 301 49.03 6.39 34.47
CA SER A 301 48.25 5.15 34.56
C SER A 301 46.74 5.40 34.63
N LEU A 302 46.31 6.48 35.30
CA LEU A 302 44.90 6.92 35.33
C LEU A 302 44.41 7.42 33.98
N ALA A 303 45.25 8.14 33.23
CA ALA A 303 44.92 8.59 31.88
C ALA A 303 44.72 7.39 30.92
N ILE A 304 45.58 6.37 31.02
CA ILE A 304 45.44 5.12 30.27
C ILE A 304 44.14 4.40 30.65
N LEU A 305 43.84 4.30 31.96
CA LEU A 305 42.61 3.67 32.45
C LEU A 305 41.34 4.39 31.96
N ASN A 306 41.35 5.72 31.93
CA ASN A 306 40.23 6.51 31.41
C ASN A 306 40.04 6.33 29.90
N ASN A 307 41.12 6.21 29.13
CA ASN A 307 41.02 5.89 27.69
C ASN A 307 40.46 4.48 27.46
N LEU A 308 40.97 3.49 28.20
CA LEU A 308 40.42 2.12 28.15
C LEU A 308 38.94 2.09 28.53
N LYS A 309 38.52 2.87 29.53
CA LYS A 309 37.10 2.97 29.90
C LYS A 309 36.24 3.54 28.77
N LYS A 310 36.70 4.59 28.09
CA LYS A 310 36.00 5.15 26.92
C LYS A 310 35.89 4.15 25.78
N GLU A 311 36.95 3.36 25.54
CA GLU A 311 36.97 2.33 24.51
C GLU A 311 35.98 1.20 24.83
N VAL A 312 35.91 0.77 26.11
CA VAL A 312 34.89 -0.17 26.58
C VAL A 312 33.47 0.37 26.40
N GLU A 313 33.22 1.65 26.74
CA GLU A 313 31.91 2.28 26.52
C GLU A 313 31.55 2.37 25.03
N MET A 314 32.52 2.62 24.16
CA MET A 314 32.31 2.62 22.70
C MET A 314 31.97 1.22 22.19
N LEU A 315 32.70 0.19 22.63
CA LEU A 315 32.44 -1.20 22.26
C LEU A 315 31.07 -1.67 22.75
N ASP A 316 30.64 -1.26 23.94
CA ASP A 316 29.32 -1.61 24.47
C ASP A 316 28.18 -0.97 23.65
N ARG A 317 28.36 0.27 23.18
CA ARG A 317 27.41 0.90 22.24
C ARG A 317 27.34 0.15 20.91
N GLN A 318 28.49 -0.22 20.34
CA GLN A 318 28.54 -1.00 19.10
C GLN A 318 27.86 -2.37 19.26
N LYS A 319 28.07 -3.03 20.41
CA LYS A 319 27.39 -4.28 20.74
C LYS A 319 25.87 -4.10 20.80
N GLN A 320 25.37 -3.06 21.49
CA GLN A 320 23.93 -2.78 21.58
C GLN A 320 23.31 -2.49 20.20
N GLU A 321 24.02 -1.77 19.34
CA GLU A 321 23.59 -1.49 17.97
C GLU A 321 23.52 -2.78 17.12
N LEU A 322 24.52 -3.66 17.27
CA LEU A 322 24.53 -4.96 16.60
C LEU A 322 23.39 -5.87 17.09
N GLU A 323 23.13 -5.90 18.40
CA GLU A 323 22.01 -6.65 18.99
C GLU A 323 20.66 -6.15 18.47
N LYS A 324 20.48 -4.83 18.38
CA LYS A 324 19.29 -4.22 17.79
C LYS A 324 19.12 -4.63 16.32
N THR A 325 20.19 -4.55 15.53
CA THR A 325 20.17 -4.90 14.10
C THR A 325 19.85 -6.39 13.90
N CYS A 326 20.37 -7.26 14.78
CA CYS A 326 20.06 -8.69 14.78
C CYS A 326 18.59 -8.95 15.13
N SER A 327 18.05 -8.26 16.14
CA SER A 327 16.64 -8.34 16.51
C SER A 327 15.73 -7.90 15.35
N ASP A 328 16.05 -6.81 14.67
CA ASP A 328 15.30 -6.32 13.51
C ASP A 328 15.35 -7.33 12.34
N ALA A 329 16.51 -7.95 12.09
CA ALA A 329 16.66 -9.00 11.10
C ALA A 329 15.81 -10.24 11.41
N ILE A 330 15.75 -10.66 12.68
CA ILE A 330 14.90 -11.78 13.14
C ILE A 330 13.42 -11.43 12.93
N ALA A 331 13.00 -10.21 13.27
CA ALA A 331 11.62 -9.77 13.06
C ALA A 331 11.23 -9.79 11.58
N ASN A 332 12.12 -9.32 10.70
CA ASN A 332 11.91 -9.35 9.25
C ASN A 332 11.84 -10.77 8.70
N LEU A 333 12.73 -11.66 9.13
CA LEU A 333 12.69 -13.08 8.75
C LEU A 333 11.36 -13.73 9.17
N ASN A 334 10.91 -13.47 10.39
CA ASN A 334 9.62 -13.98 10.86
C ASN A 334 8.44 -13.45 10.04
N HIS A 335 8.48 -12.18 9.62
CA HIS A 335 7.46 -11.62 8.73
C HIS A 335 7.43 -12.32 7.37
N ILE A 336 8.60 -12.56 6.77
CA ILE A 336 8.72 -13.28 5.50
C ILE A 336 8.19 -14.71 5.62
N VAL A 337 8.56 -15.44 6.68
CA VAL A 337 8.07 -16.79 6.95
C VAL A 337 6.55 -16.82 7.09
N TYR A 338 5.97 -15.82 7.77
CA TYR A 338 4.53 -15.67 7.89
C TYR A 338 3.85 -15.47 6.52
N GLN A 339 4.39 -14.60 5.67
CA GLN A 339 3.85 -14.35 4.33
C GLN A 339 3.92 -15.60 3.44
N ILE A 340 5.04 -16.33 3.48
CA ILE A 340 5.20 -17.60 2.75
C ILE A 340 4.18 -18.64 3.24
N THR A 341 3.98 -18.74 4.55
CA THR A 341 3.00 -19.68 5.13
C THR A 341 1.58 -19.32 4.70
N TYR A 342 1.25 -18.03 4.70
CA TYR A 342 -0.04 -17.54 4.25
C TYR A 342 -0.29 -17.84 2.76
N SER A 343 0.68 -17.54 1.89
CA SER A 343 0.56 -17.81 0.45
C SER A 343 0.50 -19.30 0.14
N MET A 344 1.27 -20.14 0.85
CA MET A 344 1.18 -21.60 0.76
C MET A 344 -0.21 -22.13 1.15
N ASN A 345 -0.81 -21.58 2.22
CA ASN A 345 -2.16 -21.98 2.63
C ASN A 345 -3.22 -21.54 1.61
N ALA A 346 -3.10 -20.34 1.06
CA ALA A 346 -3.98 -19.87 -0.02
C ALA A 346 -3.87 -20.76 -1.27
N ALA A 347 -2.64 -21.09 -1.69
CA ALA A 347 -2.39 -22.00 -2.80
C ALA A 347 -3.01 -23.39 -2.55
N ARG A 348 -2.87 -23.91 -1.32
CA ARG A 348 -3.48 -25.19 -0.93
C ARG A 348 -5.02 -25.14 -1.00
N GLN A 349 -5.64 -24.05 -0.57
CA GLN A 349 -7.10 -23.86 -0.69
C GLN A 349 -7.56 -23.80 -2.14
N ILE A 350 -6.83 -23.08 -2.99
CA ILE A 350 -7.12 -23.03 -4.44
C ILE A 350 -7.02 -24.44 -5.03
N HIS A 351 -5.98 -25.19 -4.67
CA HIS A 351 -5.80 -26.56 -5.17
C HIS A 351 -6.94 -27.49 -4.73
N GLN A 352 -7.34 -27.42 -3.46
CA GLN A 352 -8.49 -28.19 -2.94
C GLN A 352 -9.80 -27.83 -3.66
N GLU A 353 -10.03 -26.56 -3.97
CA GLU A 353 -11.22 -26.12 -4.69
C GLU A 353 -11.20 -26.56 -6.17
N ILE A 354 -10.03 -26.55 -6.81
CA ILE A 354 -9.84 -27.11 -8.16
C ILE A 354 -10.12 -28.62 -8.16
N ASP A 355 -9.57 -29.38 -7.21
CA ASP A 355 -9.80 -30.83 -7.08
C ASP A 355 -11.29 -31.14 -6.82
N LYS A 356 -11.96 -30.33 -6.01
CA LYS A 356 -13.40 -30.42 -5.76
C LYS A 356 -14.22 -30.15 -7.02
N ARG A 357 -13.80 -29.18 -7.84
CA ARG A 357 -14.44 -28.88 -9.14
C ARG A 357 -14.19 -29.97 -10.17
N LEU A 358 -12.97 -30.53 -10.23
CA LEU A 358 -12.63 -31.64 -11.11
C LEU A 358 -13.40 -32.91 -10.75
N SER A 359 -13.51 -33.24 -9.47
CA SER A 359 -14.26 -34.40 -8.99
C SER A 359 -15.78 -34.25 -9.17
N THR A 360 -16.33 -33.04 -9.06
CA THR A 360 -17.75 -32.77 -9.42
C THR A 360 -17.98 -32.68 -10.94
N SER A 361 -16.93 -32.43 -11.72
CA SER A 361 -16.91 -32.34 -13.19
C SER A 361 -16.77 -33.70 -13.90
N HIS A 362 -16.79 -34.84 -13.20
CA HIS A 362 -16.87 -36.17 -13.82
C HIS A 362 -18.20 -36.46 -14.57
N ARG A 363 -19.00 -35.43 -14.87
CA ARG A 363 -20.09 -35.47 -15.86
C ARG A 363 -19.77 -34.74 -17.17
N LEU A 364 -18.58 -34.15 -17.32
CA LEU A 364 -18.17 -33.52 -18.57
C LEU A 364 -17.34 -34.48 -19.44
N ASN A 365 -17.81 -34.57 -20.67
CA ASN A 365 -17.40 -35.42 -21.79
C ASN A 365 -15.85 -35.47 -21.97
N PRO A 366 -15.22 -36.65 -22.16
CA PRO A 366 -13.77 -36.82 -22.32
C PRO A 366 -13.12 -36.06 -23.51
N LEU A 367 -13.91 -35.36 -24.32
CA LEU A 367 -13.41 -34.54 -25.43
C LEU A 367 -12.78 -33.20 -25.01
N ILE A 368 -13.12 -32.65 -23.84
CA ILE A 368 -12.60 -31.33 -23.42
C ILE A 368 -11.17 -31.45 -22.84
N ILE A 369 -10.80 -32.59 -22.28
CA ILE A 369 -9.47 -32.80 -21.69
C ILE A 369 -8.37 -32.85 -22.78
N ASN A 370 -8.68 -33.36 -23.99
CA ASN A 370 -7.72 -33.37 -25.09
C ASN A 370 -7.45 -31.98 -25.69
N LEU A 371 -8.39 -31.04 -25.59
CA LEU A 371 -8.18 -29.67 -26.10
C LEU A 371 -7.31 -28.81 -25.18
N LEU A 372 -7.33 -29.06 -23.86
CA LEU A 372 -6.47 -28.33 -22.92
C LEU A 372 -5.03 -28.85 -22.86
N ILE A 373 -4.81 -30.14 -23.14
CA ILE A 373 -3.45 -30.72 -23.17
C ILE A 373 -2.69 -30.31 -24.45
N LEU A 374 -3.40 -30.04 -25.55
CA LEU A 374 -2.77 -29.60 -26.80
C LEU A 374 -2.32 -28.14 -26.77
N ASN A 375 -2.94 -27.27 -25.96
CA ASN A 375 -2.62 -25.84 -25.96
C ASN A 375 -1.39 -25.47 -25.10
N ASN A 376 -0.90 -26.40 -24.25
CA ASN A 376 0.28 -26.18 -23.40
C ASN A 376 1.59 -26.73 -23.99
N ARG A 377 1.57 -27.31 -25.21
CA ARG A 377 2.78 -27.87 -25.84
C ARG A 377 3.54 -26.91 -26.75
N ASP A 378 2.99 -25.73 -27.04
CA ASP A 378 3.58 -24.79 -28.01
C ASP A 378 4.38 -23.64 -27.38
N GLU A 379 4.54 -23.58 -26.04
CA GLU A 379 5.33 -22.52 -25.37
C GLU A 379 6.71 -22.96 -24.84
N GLU A 380 7.16 -24.20 -25.11
CA GLU A 380 8.43 -24.72 -24.58
C GLU A 380 9.64 -24.66 -25.55
N TYR A 381 9.53 -23.96 -26.67
CA TYR A 381 10.64 -23.70 -27.59
C TYR A 381 10.83 -22.18 -27.78
N ASP A 382 11.56 -21.53 -26.86
CA ASP A 382 12.35 -20.32 -27.20
C ASP A 382 13.30 -19.80 -26.10
N ASN A 383 13.35 -20.39 -24.90
CA ASN A 383 14.25 -19.92 -23.82
C ASN A 383 15.51 -20.79 -23.63
N ARG A 384 16.29 -21.01 -24.69
CA ARG A 384 17.67 -21.50 -24.60
C ARG A 384 18.60 -20.83 -25.61
N GLU A 385 18.77 -19.52 -25.50
CA GLU A 385 19.95 -18.83 -26.03
C GLU A 385 20.03 -17.46 -25.37
N ASN A 386 20.84 -17.35 -24.31
CA ASN A 386 21.53 -16.14 -23.84
C ASN A 386 22.10 -16.42 -22.44
N ASN A 387 23.24 -17.10 -22.42
CA ASN A 387 24.24 -16.98 -21.37
C ASN A 387 25.57 -17.41 -21.98
N ASP A 388 26.13 -16.50 -22.78
CA ASP A 388 27.56 -16.32 -22.95
C ASP A 388 27.82 -14.83 -23.16
N ASP A 389 28.90 -14.35 -22.55
CA ASP A 389 29.51 -13.02 -22.60
C ASP A 389 29.13 -11.91 -21.58
N LYS A 390 30.11 -11.72 -20.68
CA LYS A 390 30.54 -10.54 -19.87
C LYS A 390 30.16 -10.42 -18.40
#